data_AF-X1ID73-F1
#
_entry.id   AF-X1ID73-F1
#
_cell.length_a   1.000
_cell.length_b   1.000
_cell.length_c   1.000
_cell.angle_alpha   90.00
_cell.angle_beta   90.00
_cell.angle_gamma   90.00
#
_symmetry.space_group_name_H-M   'P 1'
#
loop_
_entity.id
_entity.type
_entity.pdbx_description
1 polymer ?
#
loop_
_entity_poly.entity_id
_entity_poly.type
_entity_poly.pdbx_seq_one_letter_code
_entity_poly.pdbx_strand_id
1 'polypeptide(L)'
;MEAASKHVKVALSGDGGDEVFAGYTWYFDYLKNTKYNFLSFLWKPLNYLTSRLFTNPKNKLLKRFLRKIGYLALNEFDRYKYLTTPRFEDFEIKELFNKKVLKNYTNKNLITDHAKSGLKNIKDLQLFDMFTFLVDSILVKVDRASMANSLEVRVPLLDCYLIEYVMRLKNNIIFKNYEKKHILKQIA
;
A
#
# COMPACT_ATOMS: atom_id res chain seq x y z
N MET A 1 -6.33 -22.68 -7.60
CA MET A 1 -7.51 -23.05 -6.78
C MET A 1 -8.24 -24.25 -7.36
N GLU A 2 -8.49 -24.30 -8.66
CA GLU A 2 -9.09 -25.48 -9.34
C GLU A 2 -8.39 -26.81 -8.97
N ALA A 3 -7.06 -26.89 -9.11
CA ALA A 3 -6.31 -28.09 -8.75
C ALA A 3 -6.49 -28.50 -7.28
N ALA A 4 -6.49 -27.54 -6.35
CA ALA A 4 -6.70 -27.80 -4.93
C ALA A 4 -8.13 -28.28 -4.64
N SER A 5 -9.14 -27.71 -5.31
CA SER A 5 -10.56 -28.04 -5.10
C SER A 5 -10.94 -29.49 -5.46
N LYS A 6 -10.11 -30.14 -6.29
CA LYS A 6 -10.23 -31.57 -6.64
C LYS A 6 -9.85 -32.49 -5.47
N HIS A 7 -9.05 -32.00 -4.52
CA HIS A 7 -8.50 -32.80 -3.42
C HIS A 7 -8.98 -32.33 -2.04
N VAL A 8 -9.26 -31.04 -1.86
CA VAL A 8 -9.69 -30.45 -0.59
C VAL A 8 -10.83 -29.46 -0.78
N LYS A 9 -11.63 -29.26 0.28
CA LYS A 9 -12.67 -28.22 0.33
C LYS A 9 -12.29 -27.00 1.13
N VAL A 10 -11.26 -27.11 1.97
CA VAL A 10 -10.73 -26.02 2.77
C VAL A 10 -9.24 -25.88 2.49
N ALA A 11 -8.77 -24.65 2.30
CA ALA A 11 -7.36 -24.30 2.17
C ALA A 11 -7.00 -23.17 3.14
N LEU A 12 -5.75 -23.16 3.61
CA LEU A 12 -5.21 -22.06 4.42
C LEU A 12 -4.38 -21.14 3.52
N SER A 13 -4.61 -19.84 3.64
CA SER A 13 -3.82 -18.80 2.97
C SER A 13 -2.95 -18.05 3.98
N GLY A 14 -1.79 -17.58 3.50
CA GLY A 14 -0.89 -16.69 4.23
C GLY A 14 -1.22 -15.20 4.06
N ASP A 15 -2.37 -14.87 3.47
CA ASP A 15 -2.79 -13.46 3.29
C ASP A 15 -2.96 -12.75 4.63
N GLY A 16 -2.74 -11.43 4.63
CA GLY A 16 -2.75 -10.62 5.86
C GLY A 16 -1.43 -10.62 6.62
N GLY A 17 -0.51 -11.55 6.32
CA GLY A 17 0.77 -11.63 7.00
C GLY A 17 1.70 -10.44 6.73
N ASP A 18 1.61 -9.82 5.55
CA ASP A 18 2.42 -8.63 5.24
C ASP A 18 1.88 -7.37 5.94
N GLU A 19 0.57 -7.25 6.10
CA GLU A 19 -0.09 -6.16 6.81
C GLU A 19 0.15 -6.28 8.32
N VAL A 20 -0.08 -7.46 8.91
CA VAL A 20 0.05 -7.67 10.35
C VAL A 20 1.50 -7.60 10.82
N PHE A 21 2.46 -8.09 10.02
CA PHE A 21 3.87 -8.19 10.41
C PHE A 21 4.83 -7.26 9.64
N ALA A 22 4.32 -6.18 9.04
CA ALA A 22 5.12 -5.18 8.34
C ALA A 22 6.03 -5.77 7.24
N GLY A 23 5.43 -6.54 6.33
CA GLY A 23 6.11 -7.27 5.28
C GLY A 23 6.34 -6.49 3.97
N TYR A 24 5.69 -5.34 3.81
CA TYR A 24 5.81 -4.52 2.61
C TYR A 24 6.96 -3.53 2.63
N THR A 25 7.73 -3.46 1.53
CA THR A 25 8.86 -2.53 1.40
C THR A 25 8.44 -1.07 1.39
N TRP A 26 7.22 -0.76 0.94
CA TRP A 26 6.73 0.62 0.89
C TRP A 26 6.55 1.26 2.26
N TYR A 27 6.33 0.50 3.33
CA TYR A 27 6.28 1.07 4.69
C TYR A 27 7.58 1.79 5.05
N PHE A 28 8.71 1.21 4.63
CA PHE A 28 10.04 1.72 4.89
C PHE A 28 10.35 2.94 4.03
N ASP A 29 10.08 2.81 2.74
CA ASP A 29 10.27 3.90 1.79
C ASP A 29 9.41 5.10 2.18
N TYR A 30 8.20 4.86 2.64
CA TYR A 30 7.33 5.89 3.18
C TYR A 30 7.95 6.59 4.40
N LEU A 31 8.18 5.84 5.49
CA LEU A 31 8.65 6.38 6.77
C LEU A 31 10.01 7.06 6.65
N LYS A 32 10.93 6.53 5.84
CA LYS A 32 12.23 7.16 5.59
C LYS A 32 12.08 8.55 4.99
N ASN A 33 11.13 8.71 4.07
CA ASN A 33 10.96 9.95 3.34
C ASN A 33 10.03 10.95 4.06
N THR A 34 9.23 10.54 5.04
CA THR A 34 8.43 11.47 5.87
C THR A 34 9.27 12.56 6.52
N LYS A 35 10.56 12.28 6.82
CA LYS A 35 11.53 13.28 7.32
C LYS A 35 11.72 14.48 6.38
N TYR A 36 11.46 14.32 5.09
CA TYR A 36 11.58 15.39 4.10
C TYR A 36 10.25 16.13 3.86
N ASN A 37 9.19 15.83 4.62
CA ASN A 37 7.89 16.49 4.48
C ASN A 37 8.00 18.01 4.70
N PHE A 38 8.88 18.46 5.61
CA PHE A 38 9.12 19.90 5.81
C PHE A 38 9.75 20.58 4.59
N LEU A 39 10.54 19.86 3.78
CA LEU A 39 11.10 20.38 2.53
C LEU A 39 10.10 20.29 1.37
N SER A 40 8.92 19.71 1.54
CA SER A 40 7.94 19.58 0.45
C SER A 40 7.60 20.93 -0.19
N PHE A 41 7.61 22.02 0.58
CA PHE A 41 7.44 23.38 0.09
C PHE A 41 8.54 23.81 -0.90
N LEU A 42 9.77 23.33 -0.74
CA LEU A 42 10.89 23.58 -1.65
C LEU A 42 10.82 22.67 -2.89
N TRP A 43 10.33 21.44 -2.72
CA TRP A 43 10.22 20.47 -3.82
C TRP A 43 9.02 20.73 -4.74
N LYS A 44 7.92 21.32 -4.25
CA LYS A 44 6.74 21.67 -5.05
C LYS A 44 7.04 22.59 -6.24
N PRO A 45 7.67 23.77 -6.07
CA PRO A 45 8.00 24.65 -7.20
C PRO A 45 9.03 24.00 -8.13
N LEU A 46 9.99 23.26 -7.57
CA LEU A 46 10.99 22.55 -8.38
C LEU A 46 10.36 21.42 -9.22
N ASN A 47 9.41 20.68 -8.67
CA ASN A 47 8.66 19.65 -9.39
C ASN A 47 7.81 20.27 -10.51
N TYR A 48 7.15 21.40 -10.24
CA TYR A 48 6.41 22.13 -11.26
C TYR A 48 7.32 22.57 -12.42
N LEU A 49 8.47 23.19 -12.11
CA LEU A 49 9.43 23.65 -13.11
C LEU A 49 10.00 22.48 -13.93
N THR A 50 10.44 21.42 -13.26
CA THR A 50 11.04 20.25 -13.91
C THR A 50 10.04 19.49 -14.77
N SER A 51 8.76 19.39 -14.37
CA SER A 51 7.71 18.76 -15.18
C SER A 51 7.45 19.49 -16.50
N ARG A 52 7.64 20.82 -16.53
CA ARG A 52 7.47 21.65 -17.73
C ARG A 52 8.68 21.63 -18.66
N LEU A 53 9.88 21.57 -18.09
CA LEU A 53 11.14 21.55 -18.84
C LEU A 53 11.48 20.14 -19.38
N PHE A 54 11.05 19.09 -18.68
CA PHE A 54 11.46 17.71 -18.97
C PHE A 54 10.26 16.75 -18.97
N THR A 55 9.45 16.81 -20.02
CA THR A 55 8.27 15.95 -20.18
C THR A 55 8.63 14.49 -20.51
N ASN A 56 9.74 14.24 -21.21
CA ASN A 56 10.22 12.89 -21.48
C ASN A 56 11.76 12.82 -21.58
N PRO A 57 12.48 12.82 -20.45
CA PRO A 57 13.95 12.78 -20.44
C PRO A 57 14.46 11.45 -21.01
N LYS A 58 15.22 11.52 -22.12
CA LYS A 58 15.91 10.36 -22.71
C LYS A 58 16.97 9.77 -21.78
N ASN A 59 17.58 10.61 -20.92
CA ASN A 59 18.59 10.17 -19.98
C ASN A 59 17.94 9.48 -18.75
N LYS A 60 18.31 8.21 -18.54
CA LYS A 60 17.82 7.37 -17.43
C LYS A 60 18.15 7.95 -16.05
N LEU A 61 19.31 8.59 -15.88
CA LEU A 61 19.71 9.22 -14.62
C LEU A 61 18.83 10.41 -14.30
N LEU A 62 18.63 11.30 -15.28
CA LEU A 62 17.74 12.45 -15.14
C LEU A 62 16.30 12.01 -14.86
N LYS A 63 15.81 10.99 -15.57
CA LYS A 63 14.48 10.40 -15.31
C LYS A 63 14.34 9.89 -13.87
N ARG A 64 15.36 9.24 -13.31
CA ARG A 64 15.36 8.78 -11.91
C ARG A 64 15.37 9.94 -10.93
N PHE A 65 16.17 10.97 -11.20
CA PHE A 65 16.27 12.17 -10.38
C PHE A 65 14.94 12.94 -10.33
N LEU A 66 14.34 13.21 -11.50
CA LEU A 66 13.05 13.91 -11.59
C LEU A 66 11.93 13.13 -10.91
N ARG A 67 11.89 11.80 -11.05
CA ARG A 67 10.94 10.96 -10.30
C ARG A 67 11.11 11.09 -8.79
N LYS A 68 12.35 11.18 -8.31
CA LYS A 68 12.63 11.35 -6.88
C LYS A 68 12.18 12.72 -6.37
N ILE A 69 12.41 13.80 -7.14
CA ILE A 69 11.90 15.13 -6.82
C ILE A 69 10.38 15.12 -6.78
N GLY A 70 9.75 14.58 -7.82
CA GLY A 70 8.29 14.49 -7.90
C GLY A 70 7.72 13.75 -6.70
N TYR A 71 8.31 12.62 -6.34
CA TYR A 71 7.93 11.85 -5.16
C TYR A 71 8.08 12.63 -3.83
N LEU A 72 9.17 13.39 -3.65
CA LEU A 72 9.39 14.20 -2.44
C LEU A 72 8.50 15.44 -2.37
N ALA A 73 8.02 15.94 -3.51
CA ALA A 73 7.05 17.04 -3.59
C ALA A 73 5.63 16.62 -3.20
N LEU A 74 5.32 15.32 -3.21
CA LEU A 74 4.01 14.79 -2.83
C LEU A 74 3.75 14.96 -1.33
N ASN A 75 2.49 15.23 -1.00
CA ASN A 75 2.00 15.20 0.38
C ASN A 75 2.03 13.76 0.92
N GLU A 76 1.86 13.61 2.23
CA GLU A 76 1.88 12.32 2.94
C GLU A 76 1.00 11.26 2.26
N PHE A 77 -0.26 11.58 2.00
CA PHE A 77 -1.17 10.61 1.40
C PHE A 77 -0.82 10.27 -0.06
N ASP A 78 -0.50 11.27 -0.88
CA ASP A 78 -0.18 11.06 -2.29
C ASP A 78 1.12 10.25 -2.46
N ARG A 79 2.06 10.44 -1.54
CA ARG A 79 3.29 9.66 -1.48
C ARG A 79 3.03 8.20 -1.17
N TYR A 80 2.07 7.93 -0.28
CA TYR A 80 1.61 6.58 -0.01
C TYR A 80 1.01 5.94 -1.26
N LYS A 81 0.04 6.63 -1.89
CA LYS A 81 -0.60 6.20 -3.15
C LYS A 81 0.43 5.90 -4.24
N TYR A 82 1.46 6.74 -4.37
CA TYR A 82 2.55 6.54 -5.35
C TYR A 82 3.31 5.23 -5.17
N LEU A 83 3.43 4.72 -3.93
CA LEU A 83 4.14 3.48 -3.62
C LEU A 83 3.28 2.23 -3.78
N THR A 84 1.96 2.34 -3.54
CA THR A 84 1.07 1.18 -3.37
C THR A 84 0.14 0.92 -4.55
N THR A 85 -0.18 1.93 -5.37
CA THR A 85 -1.13 1.78 -6.47
C THR A 85 -0.44 1.65 -7.84
N PRO A 86 -0.97 0.82 -8.75
CA PRO A 86 -0.53 0.82 -10.15
C PRO A 86 -0.71 2.23 -10.75
N ARG A 87 0.30 2.67 -11.51
CA ARG A 87 0.52 4.05 -11.95
C ARG A 87 -0.44 4.47 -13.07
N PHE A 88 -1.73 4.50 -12.79
CA PHE A 88 -2.64 5.28 -13.62
C PHE A 88 -2.64 6.72 -13.12
N GLU A 89 -2.18 7.62 -13.97
CA GLU A 89 -2.29 9.05 -13.73
C GLU A 89 -3.76 9.48 -13.80
N ASP A 90 -4.12 10.57 -13.12
CA ASP A 90 -5.51 11.02 -13.07
C ASP A 90 -6.09 11.34 -14.46
N PHE A 91 -5.25 11.65 -15.45
CA PHE A 91 -5.68 11.83 -16.84
C PHE A 91 -5.99 10.49 -17.52
N GLU A 92 -5.18 9.45 -17.29
CA GLU A 92 -5.41 8.11 -17.84
C GLU A 92 -6.71 7.53 -17.28
N ILE A 93 -6.97 7.73 -15.98
CA ILE A 93 -8.24 7.34 -15.36
C ILE A 93 -9.42 8.06 -16.04
N LYS A 94 -9.28 9.35 -16.36
CA LYS A 94 -10.35 10.11 -17.04
C LYS A 94 -10.60 9.66 -18.48
N GLU A 95 -9.56 9.17 -19.17
CA GLU A 95 -9.65 8.65 -20.53
C GLU A 95 -10.23 7.22 -20.56
N LEU A 96 -9.86 6.39 -19.58
CA LEU A 96 -10.27 5.00 -19.49
C LEU A 96 -11.71 4.82 -18.98
N PHE A 97 -12.23 5.76 -18.18
CA PHE A 97 -13.54 5.63 -17.53
C PHE A 97 -14.56 6.66 -18.02
N ASN A 98 -15.82 6.23 -18.17
CA ASN A 98 -16.94 7.12 -18.48
C ASN A 98 -17.19 8.12 -17.33
N LYS A 99 -17.61 9.35 -17.67
CA LYS A 99 -17.99 10.43 -16.73
C LYS A 99 -18.92 9.98 -15.59
N LYS A 100 -19.84 9.05 -15.85
CA LYS A 100 -20.73 8.49 -14.80
C LYS A 100 -19.95 7.71 -13.72
N VAL A 101 -18.98 6.90 -14.13
CA VAL A 101 -18.14 6.11 -13.21
C VAL A 101 -17.20 7.02 -12.43
N LEU A 102 -16.62 8.02 -13.10
CA LEU A 102 -15.73 9.01 -12.47
C LEU A 102 -16.40 9.81 -11.34
N LYS A 103 -17.70 10.10 -11.47
CA LYS A 103 -18.48 10.78 -10.43
C LYS A 103 -18.64 9.94 -9.16
N ASN A 104 -18.67 8.61 -9.29
CA ASN A 104 -18.76 7.70 -8.15
C ASN A 104 -17.37 7.38 -7.56
N TYR A 105 -16.34 7.32 -8.40
CA TYR A 105 -14.95 7.13 -7.97
C TYR A 105 -14.41 8.27 -7.08
N THR A 106 -14.94 9.48 -7.25
CA THR A 106 -14.53 10.66 -6.49
C THR A 106 -15.03 10.68 -5.04
N ASN A 107 -15.90 9.76 -4.63
CA ASN A 107 -16.35 9.60 -3.24
C ASN A 107 -15.24 8.98 -2.37
N LYS A 108 -14.21 9.79 -2.12
CA LYS A 108 -12.91 9.49 -1.50
C LYS A 108 -12.97 9.29 0.02
N ASN A 109 -14.16 9.15 0.62
CA ASN A 109 -14.36 9.42 2.03
C ASN A 109 -13.64 8.42 2.95
N LEU A 110 -13.74 7.11 2.72
CA LEU A 110 -13.14 6.11 3.62
C LEU A 110 -11.60 6.21 3.72
N ILE A 111 -10.94 6.34 2.58
CA ILE A 111 -9.47 6.39 2.52
C ILE A 111 -8.96 7.74 3.07
N THR A 112 -9.64 8.84 2.74
CA THR A 112 -9.24 10.16 3.25
C THR A 112 -9.54 10.34 4.72
N ASP A 113 -10.60 9.72 5.26
CA ASP A 113 -10.94 9.78 6.67
C ASP A 113 -9.95 8.99 7.54
N HIS A 114 -9.50 7.81 7.10
CA HIS A 114 -8.40 7.11 7.78
C HIS A 114 -7.06 7.83 7.64
N ALA A 115 -6.76 8.43 6.48
CA ALA A 115 -5.54 9.19 6.27
C ALA A 115 -5.46 10.50 7.08
N LYS A 116 -6.60 11.10 7.48
CA LYS A 116 -6.64 12.33 8.31
C LYS A 116 -5.99 12.15 9.68
N SER A 117 -5.94 10.93 10.21
CA SER A 117 -5.25 10.63 11.48
C SER A 117 -3.72 10.80 11.41
N GLY A 118 -3.17 10.84 10.19
CA GLY A 118 -1.75 10.96 9.90
C GLY A 118 -1.05 9.61 9.91
N LEU A 119 -0.29 9.32 8.85
CA LEU A 119 0.48 8.08 8.72
C LEU A 119 1.88 8.28 9.30
N LYS A 120 2.01 8.35 10.62
CA LYS A 120 3.26 8.79 11.29
C LYS A 120 4.19 7.64 11.61
N ASN A 121 3.61 6.50 11.95
CA ASN A 121 4.36 5.31 12.38
C ASN A 121 4.00 4.08 11.54
N ILE A 122 4.71 2.98 11.75
CA ILE A 122 4.51 1.75 10.98
C ILE A 122 3.12 1.13 11.22
N LYS A 123 2.61 1.19 12.44
CA LYS A 123 1.28 0.65 12.77
C LYS A 123 0.17 1.44 12.11
N ASP A 124 0.30 2.76 11.98
CA ASP A 124 -0.67 3.58 11.25
C ASP A 124 -0.77 3.10 9.79
N LEU A 125 0.37 2.77 9.17
CA LEU A 125 0.43 2.21 7.81
C LEU A 125 -0.14 0.80 7.73
N GLN A 126 0.14 -0.05 8.71
CA GLN A 126 -0.40 -1.41 8.79
C GLN A 126 -1.92 -1.39 8.95
N LEU A 127 -2.44 -0.58 9.87
CA LEU A 127 -3.88 -0.38 10.07
C LEU A 127 -4.54 0.20 8.81
N PHE A 128 -3.91 1.20 8.20
CA PHE A 128 -4.41 1.76 6.95
C PHE A 128 -4.53 0.70 5.85
N ASP A 129 -3.48 -0.11 5.63
CA ASP A 129 -3.53 -1.19 4.65
C ASP A 129 -4.54 -2.28 5.01
N MET A 130 -4.67 -2.63 6.29
CA MET A 130 -5.70 -3.58 6.75
C MET A 130 -7.11 -3.11 6.36
N PHE A 131 -7.41 -1.82 6.45
CA PHE A 131 -8.73 -1.28 6.12
C PHE A 131 -8.92 -0.91 4.65
N THR A 132 -7.85 -0.74 3.86
CA THR A 132 -7.96 -0.36 2.45
C THR A 132 -7.42 -1.43 1.52
N PHE A 133 -6.12 -1.73 1.59
CA PHE A 133 -5.46 -2.56 0.59
C PHE A 133 -5.84 -4.04 0.75
N LEU A 134 -5.82 -4.54 1.98
CA LEU A 134 -6.14 -5.92 2.29
C LEU A 134 -7.59 -6.25 1.94
N VAL A 135 -8.53 -5.45 2.45
CA VAL A 135 -9.97 -5.65 2.24
C VAL A 135 -10.35 -5.48 0.77
N ASP A 136 -9.99 -4.37 0.13
CA ASP A 136 -10.50 -4.07 -1.21
C ASP A 136 -9.73 -4.79 -2.33
N SER A 137 -8.45 -5.12 -2.13
CA SER A 137 -7.60 -5.64 -3.20
C SER A 137 -7.18 -7.09 -3.04
N ILE A 138 -6.83 -7.55 -1.84
CA ILE A 138 -6.27 -8.89 -1.63
C ILE A 138 -7.39 -9.89 -1.35
N LEU A 139 -8.15 -9.67 -0.27
CA LEU A 139 -9.16 -10.61 0.19
C LEU A 139 -10.26 -10.85 -0.85
N VAL A 140 -10.73 -9.78 -1.51
CA VAL A 140 -11.76 -9.88 -2.56
C VAL A 140 -11.32 -10.76 -3.73
N LYS A 141 -10.04 -10.72 -4.13
CA LYS A 141 -9.55 -11.54 -5.24
C LYS A 141 -9.51 -13.01 -4.87
N VAL A 142 -9.01 -13.30 -3.68
CA VAL A 142 -8.87 -14.66 -3.16
C VAL A 142 -10.25 -15.27 -2.93
N ASP A 143 -11.16 -14.52 -2.30
CA ASP A 143 -12.55 -14.93 -2.07
C ASP A 143 -13.25 -15.30 -3.39
N ARG A 144 -13.27 -14.39 -4.37
CA ARG A 144 -13.91 -14.62 -5.66
C ARG A 144 -13.31 -15.82 -6.41
N ALA A 145 -11.99 -15.96 -6.41
CA ALA A 145 -11.34 -17.09 -7.07
C ALA A 145 -11.63 -18.41 -6.36
N SER A 146 -11.75 -18.39 -5.02
CA SER A 146 -11.99 -19.59 -4.22
C SER A 146 -13.43 -20.08 -4.34
N MET A 147 -14.39 -19.16 -4.24
CA MET A 147 -15.81 -19.46 -4.42
C MET A 147 -16.13 -19.93 -5.83
N ALA A 148 -15.47 -19.37 -6.86
CA ALA A 148 -15.60 -19.85 -8.24
C ALA A 148 -15.19 -21.33 -8.41
N ASN A 149 -14.41 -21.87 -7.46
CA ASN A 149 -13.96 -23.27 -7.45
C ASN A 149 -14.55 -24.07 -6.27
N SER A 150 -15.61 -23.57 -5.61
CA SER A 150 -16.22 -24.21 -4.43
C SER A 150 -15.19 -24.59 -3.35
N LEU A 151 -14.23 -23.71 -3.12
CA LEU A 151 -13.16 -23.86 -2.14
C LEU A 151 -13.30 -22.79 -1.06
N GLU A 152 -13.26 -23.19 0.21
CA GLU A 152 -13.19 -22.25 1.33
C GLU A 152 -11.72 -21.94 1.64
N VAL A 153 -11.33 -20.66 1.57
CA VAL A 153 -9.98 -20.22 1.94
C VAL A 153 -10.04 -19.48 3.27
N ARG A 154 -9.30 -19.97 4.26
CA ARG A 154 -9.17 -19.33 5.58
C ARG A 154 -7.82 -18.63 5.72
N VAL A 155 -7.83 -17.50 6.41
CA VAL A 155 -6.67 -16.60 6.61
C VAL A 155 -6.31 -16.53 8.09
N PRO A 156 -5.62 -17.56 8.65
CA PRO A 156 -5.33 -17.66 10.08
C PRO A 156 -4.48 -16.51 10.62
N LEU A 157 -3.68 -15.85 9.77
CA LEU A 157 -2.89 -14.69 10.18
C LEU A 157 -3.73 -13.43 10.44
N LEU A 158 -5.01 -13.44 10.06
CA LEU A 158 -5.98 -12.38 10.34
C LEU A 158 -6.90 -12.70 11.52
N ASP A 159 -6.51 -13.64 12.39
CA ASP A 159 -7.21 -13.87 13.65
C ASP A 159 -7.21 -12.60 14.52
N CYS A 160 -8.35 -12.30 15.14
CA CYS A 160 -8.53 -11.07 15.91
C CYS A 160 -7.58 -11.00 17.10
N TYR A 161 -7.38 -12.11 17.82
CA TYR A 161 -6.47 -12.14 18.98
C TYR A 161 -5.02 -11.99 18.53
N LEU A 162 -4.64 -12.61 17.42
CA LEU A 162 -3.30 -12.44 16.84
C LEU A 162 -3.04 -10.99 16.45
N ILE A 163 -3.97 -10.37 15.72
CA ILE A 163 -3.85 -8.95 15.32
C ILE A 163 -3.75 -8.07 16.56
N GLU A 164 -4.64 -8.23 17.52
CA GLU A 164 -4.60 -7.45 18.77
C GLU A 164 -3.27 -7.60 19.51
N TYR A 165 -2.76 -8.82 19.60
CA TYR A 165 -1.47 -9.10 20.23
C TYR A 165 -0.33 -8.38 19.49
N VAL A 166 -0.24 -8.58 18.17
CA VAL A 166 0.82 -7.97 17.35
C VAL A 166 0.73 -6.45 17.38
N MET A 167 -0.47 -5.86 17.33
CA MET A 167 -0.67 -4.42 17.41
C MET A 167 -0.30 -3.83 18.78
N ARG A 168 -0.22 -4.63 19.85
CA ARG A 168 0.30 -4.20 21.16
C ARG A 168 1.84 -4.25 21.24
N LEU A 169 2.50 -5.07 20.41
CA LEU A 169 3.96 -5.19 20.42
C LEU A 169 4.65 -3.87 20.05
N LYS A 170 5.87 -3.66 20.55
CA LYS A 170 6.68 -2.50 20.16
C LYS A 170 7.09 -2.63 18.70
N ASN A 171 7.16 -1.50 17.99
CA ASN A 171 7.52 -1.46 16.57
C ASN A 171 8.86 -2.15 16.28
N ASN A 172 9.83 -2.06 17.21
CA ASN A 172 11.15 -2.66 17.07
C ASN A 172 11.17 -4.21 17.09
N ILE A 173 10.09 -4.85 17.54
CA ILE A 173 9.93 -6.31 17.57
C ILE A 173 9.36 -6.80 16.24
N ILE A 174 8.33 -6.11 15.75
CA ILE A 174 7.72 -6.40 14.45
C ILE A 174 8.70 -6.07 13.31
N PHE A 175 9.49 -5.01 13.54
CA PHE A 175 10.35 -4.41 12.55
C PHE A 175 11.68 -3.93 13.17
N LYS A 176 12.82 -4.48 12.72
CA LYS A 176 14.16 -4.09 13.20
C LYS A 176 15.14 -3.93 12.04
N ASN A 177 15.95 -2.87 12.01
CA ASN A 177 17.06 -2.70 11.05
C ASN A 177 16.73 -2.95 9.56
N TYR A 178 15.63 -2.39 9.05
CA TYR A 178 15.12 -2.65 7.69
C TYR A 178 14.71 -4.10 7.39
N GLU A 179 14.63 -4.95 8.42
CA GLU A 179 14.17 -6.31 8.30
C GLU A 179 12.65 -6.41 8.40
N LYS A 180 12.04 -6.85 7.30
CA LYS A 180 10.60 -7.12 7.19
C LYS A 180 10.23 -8.43 7.88
N LYS A 181 9.02 -8.49 8.46
CA LYS A 181 8.51 -9.69 9.16
C LYS A 181 9.50 -10.21 10.22
N HIS A 182 10.15 -9.31 10.97
CA HIS A 182 11.27 -9.65 11.84
C HIS A 182 10.88 -10.72 12.87
N ILE A 183 9.76 -10.54 13.56
CA ILE A 183 9.24 -11.51 14.53
C ILE A 183 8.91 -12.87 13.90
N LEU A 184 8.31 -12.92 12.71
CA LEU A 184 7.99 -14.18 12.05
C LEU A 184 9.26 -14.97 11.69
N LYS A 185 10.30 -14.27 11.26
CA LYS A 185 11.60 -14.89 10.94
C LYS A 185 12.38 -15.37 12.16
N GLN A 186 12.09 -14.85 13.34
CA GLN A 186 12.70 -15.33 14.58
C GLN A 186 12.04 -16.60 15.10
N ILE A 187 10.77 -16.82 14.74
CA ILE A 187 9.96 -17.95 15.22
C ILE A 187 10.01 -19.12 14.24
N ALA A 188 10.24 -18.86 12.95
CA ALA A 188 10.38 -19.87 11.89
C ALA A 188 11.79 -20.47 11.85
#